data_AF-A0A4D7B635-F1
#
_entry.id   AF-A0A4D7B635-F1
#
_cell.length_a   1.000
_cell.length_b   1.000
_cell.length_c   1.000
_cell.angle_alpha   90.00
_cell.angle_beta   90.00
_cell.angle_gamma   90.00
#
_symmetry.space_group_name_H-M   'P 1'
#
loop_
_entity.id
_entity.type
_entity.pdbx_description
1 polymer ?
#
loop_
_entity_poly.entity_id
_entity_poly.type
_entity_poly.pdbx_seq_one_letter_code
_entity_poly.pdbx_strand_id
1 'polypeptide(L)'
;MVSRLALALAVGVLVHVSGAARSTETIGIPDCDQFITSYEACVTTKVPADHRVTFTQQVAQLRASWKSLAENPQTRAQLEQVCRTQGAQMRRGLEPFGCTFQ
;
A
#
# COMPACT_ATOMS: atom_id res chain seq x y z
N MET A 1 -30.58 24.58 52.28
CA MET A 1 -29.23 24.15 52.67
C MET A 1 -28.54 23.57 51.43
N VAL A 2 -27.52 24.28 50.93
CA VAL A 2 -26.35 23.85 50.11
C VAL A 2 -26.61 22.79 49.03
N SER A 3 -26.79 23.14 47.76
CA SER A 3 -25.73 23.41 46.76
C SER A 3 -24.62 22.37 46.73
N ARG A 4 -24.62 21.50 45.69
CA ARG A 4 -23.45 21.10 44.90
C ARG A 4 -23.88 20.76 43.47
N LEU A 5 -23.93 21.80 42.62
CA LEU A 5 -23.65 21.64 41.20
C LEU A 5 -22.23 21.09 41.06
N ALA A 6 -22.08 19.94 40.41
CA ALA A 6 -20.83 19.52 39.79
C ALA A 6 -21.18 18.83 38.47
N LEU A 7 -21.28 19.68 37.45
CA LEU A 7 -21.33 19.36 36.04
C LEU A 7 -20.04 18.61 35.68
N ALA A 8 -20.09 17.29 35.49
CA ALA A 8 -18.99 16.51 34.94
C ALA A 8 -19.33 16.10 33.49
N LEU A 9 -19.26 17.06 32.58
CA LEU A 9 -19.08 16.81 31.15
C LEU A 9 -17.61 16.39 30.93
N ALA A 10 -17.29 15.14 31.25
CA ALA A 10 -16.04 14.54 30.82
C ALA A 10 -16.28 13.92 29.43
N VAL A 11 -15.91 14.69 28.41
CA VAL A 11 -15.75 14.27 27.03
C VAL A 11 -14.75 13.09 27.00
N GLY A 12 -15.29 11.87 27.01
CA GLY A 12 -14.51 10.66 26.80
C GLY A 12 -14.34 10.41 25.30
N VAL A 13 -13.40 11.11 24.67
CA VAL A 13 -12.90 10.72 23.35
C VAL A 13 -12.24 9.34 23.51
N LEU A 14 -12.93 8.28 23.07
CA LEU A 14 -12.26 7.02 22.74
C LEU A 14 -11.39 7.30 21.50
N VAL A 15 -10.17 7.76 21.73
CA VAL A 15 -9.12 7.74 20.71
C VAL A 15 -8.81 6.26 20.49
N HIS A 16 -9.52 5.64 19.56
CA HIS A 16 -9.06 4.42 18.92
C HIS A 16 -7.78 4.77 18.17
N VAL A 17 -6.64 4.77 18.87
CA VAL A 17 -5.35 4.59 18.22
C VAL A 17 -5.35 3.14 17.73
N SER A 18 -5.97 2.94 16.57
CA SER A 18 -5.65 1.83 15.70
C SER A 18 -4.22 2.08 15.26
N GLY A 19 -3.27 1.69 16.11
CA GLY A 19 -1.91 1.41 15.73
C GLY A 19 -1.96 0.24 14.78
N ALA A 20 -2.41 0.50 13.55
CA ALA A 20 -2.06 -0.33 12.42
C ALA A 20 -0.55 -0.21 12.36
N ALA A 21 0.13 -1.18 12.97
CA ALA A 21 1.38 -1.65 12.43
C ALA A 21 1.13 -1.67 10.92
N ARG A 22 1.78 -0.77 10.19
CA ARG A 22 1.86 -0.87 8.74
C ARG A 22 2.72 -2.10 8.53
N SER A 23 2.13 -3.28 8.72
CA SER A 23 2.52 -4.47 8.01
C SER A 23 2.49 -4.00 6.58
N THR A 24 3.67 -3.79 5.98
CA THR A 24 3.78 -3.68 4.54
C THR A 24 2.92 -4.81 4.00
N GLU A 25 1.74 -4.49 3.46
CA GLU A 25 0.76 -5.51 3.14
C GLU A 25 1.35 -6.34 2.01
N THR A 26 1.84 -7.52 2.37
CA THR A 26 2.37 -8.49 1.42
C THR A 26 1.22 -9.19 0.72
N ILE A 27 1.39 -9.43 -0.56
CA ILE A 27 0.51 -10.23 -1.41
C ILE A 27 0.68 -11.72 -1.10
N GLY A 28 1.85 -12.12 -0.59
CA GLY A 28 2.14 -13.52 -0.27
C GLY A 28 2.59 -14.34 -1.49
N ILE A 29 3.06 -13.64 -2.53
CA ILE A 29 3.73 -14.19 -3.70
C ILE A 29 5.08 -13.46 -3.82
N PRO A 30 6.22 -14.15 -3.62
CA PRO A 30 7.53 -13.52 -3.50
C PRO A 30 7.88 -12.57 -4.65
N ASP A 31 7.68 -12.99 -5.90
CA ASP A 31 7.95 -12.19 -7.09
C ASP A 31 7.13 -10.90 -7.11
N CYS A 32 5.85 -10.99 -6.76
CA CYS A 32 4.95 -9.83 -6.76
C CYS A 32 5.31 -8.87 -5.62
N ASP A 33 5.65 -9.40 -4.44
CA ASP A 33 6.08 -8.61 -3.29
C ASP A 33 7.42 -7.89 -3.56
N GLN A 34 8.37 -8.56 -4.22
CA GLN A 34 9.64 -7.97 -4.66
C GLN A 34 9.40 -6.82 -5.65
N PHE A 35 8.53 -7.02 -6.63
CA PHE A 35 8.18 -6.00 -7.61
C PHE A 35 7.62 -4.74 -6.93
N ILE A 36 6.62 -4.91 -6.06
CA ILE A 36 5.98 -3.79 -5.35
C ILE A 36 7.01 -3.02 -4.51
N THR A 37 7.87 -3.74 -3.79
CA THR A 37 8.93 -3.14 -2.96
C THR A 37 9.90 -2.31 -3.83
N SER A 38 10.32 -2.85 -4.97
CA SER A 38 11.25 -2.18 -5.89
C SER A 38 10.60 -0.95 -6.55
N TYR A 39 9.32 -1.05 -6.90
CA TYR A 39 8.54 0.04 -7.45
C TYR A 39 8.43 1.20 -6.45
N GLU A 40 8.02 0.91 -5.20
CA GLU A 40 7.90 1.93 -4.15
C GLU A 40 9.24 2.57 -3.79
N ALA A 41 10.31 1.77 -3.72
CA ALA A 41 11.66 2.29 -3.52
C ALA A 41 12.07 3.24 -4.66
N CYS A 42 11.73 2.91 -5.91
CA CYS A 42 12.07 3.80 -7.01
C CYS A 42 11.22 5.08 -7.02
N VAL A 43 9.92 4.98 -6.76
CA VAL A 43 9.05 6.15 -6.66
C VAL A 43 9.53 7.10 -5.57
N THR A 44 9.91 6.57 -4.41
CA THR A 44 10.39 7.41 -3.30
C THR A 44 11.74 8.05 -3.57
N THR A 45 12.64 7.40 -4.31
CA THR A 45 14.02 7.86 -4.50
C THR A 45 14.29 8.61 -5.81
N LYS A 46 13.53 8.33 -6.88
CA LYS A 46 13.81 8.84 -8.23
C LYS A 46 12.72 9.75 -8.79
N VAL A 47 11.46 9.47 -8.46
CA VAL A 47 10.33 10.23 -9.02
C VAL A 47 10.20 11.58 -8.32
N PRO A 48 10.03 12.72 -9.04
CA PRO A 48 9.81 14.04 -8.45
C PRO A 48 8.54 14.11 -7.59
N ALA A 49 8.55 14.99 -6.58
CA ALA A 49 7.47 15.13 -5.59
C ALA A 49 6.06 15.22 -6.21
N ASP A 50 5.96 16.03 -7.27
CA ASP A 50 4.71 16.33 -7.96
C ASP A 50 4.08 15.10 -8.61
N HIS A 51 4.86 14.05 -8.89
CA HIS A 51 4.40 12.81 -9.51
C HIS A 51 4.34 11.63 -8.52
N ARG A 52 5.02 11.70 -7.37
CA ARG A 52 5.14 10.59 -6.41
C ARG A 52 3.79 10.11 -5.87
N VAL A 53 2.86 11.03 -5.60
CA VAL A 53 1.54 10.69 -5.06
C VAL A 53 0.78 9.81 -6.04
N THR A 54 0.78 10.16 -7.32
CA THR A 54 0.09 9.41 -8.38
C THR A 54 0.62 7.99 -8.49
N PHE A 55 1.94 7.80 -8.58
CA PHE A 55 2.52 6.47 -8.71
C PHE A 55 2.37 5.63 -7.43
N THR A 56 2.47 6.26 -6.25
CA THR A 56 2.21 5.59 -4.96
C THR A 56 0.76 5.07 -4.89
N GLN A 57 -0.21 5.87 -5.34
CA GLN A 57 -1.62 5.44 -5.37
C GLN A 57 -1.86 4.31 -6.37
N GLN A 58 -1.25 4.38 -7.56
CA GLN A 58 -1.35 3.33 -8.57
C GLN A 58 -0.82 1.99 -8.07
N VAL A 59 0.38 1.97 -7.46
CA VAL A 59 0.95 0.72 -6.94
C VAL A 59 0.19 0.20 -5.72
N ALA A 60 -0.39 1.07 -4.90
CA ALA A 60 -1.26 0.66 -3.80
C ALA A 60 -2.53 -0.05 -4.29
N GLN A 61 -3.17 0.48 -5.34
CA GLN A 61 -4.32 -0.17 -5.98
C GLN A 61 -3.95 -1.52 -6.60
N LEU A 62 -2.79 -1.59 -7.25
CA LEU A 62 -2.27 -2.84 -7.81
C LEU A 62 -2.05 -3.90 -6.73
N ARG A 63 -1.38 -3.53 -5.63
CA ARG A 63 -1.15 -4.40 -4.48
C ARG A 63 -2.48 -4.95 -3.95
N ALA A 64 -3.48 -4.10 -3.74
CA ALA A 64 -4.79 -4.52 -3.26
C ALA A 64 -5.47 -5.52 -4.21
N SER A 65 -5.41 -5.27 -5.52
CA SER A 65 -5.94 -6.19 -6.54
C SER A 65 -5.23 -7.54 -6.51
N TRP A 66 -3.89 -7.56 -6.49
CA TRP A 66 -3.12 -8.80 -6.44
C TRP A 66 -3.33 -9.56 -5.13
N LYS A 67 -3.46 -8.86 -4.00
CA LYS A 67 -3.78 -9.48 -2.72
C LYS A 67 -5.13 -10.19 -2.76
N SER A 68 -6.16 -9.55 -3.30
CA SER A 68 -7.48 -10.19 -3.49
C SER A 68 -7.40 -11.45 -4.38
N LEU A 69 -6.58 -11.41 -5.44
CA LEU A 69 -6.34 -12.60 -6.28
C LEU A 69 -5.54 -13.69 -5.57
N ALA A 70 -4.66 -13.33 -4.63
CA ALA A 70 -3.87 -14.29 -3.86
C ALA A 70 -4.71 -15.05 -2.82
N GLU A 71 -5.81 -14.45 -2.35
CA GLU A 71 -6.73 -15.08 -1.38
C GLU A 71 -7.50 -16.27 -1.98
N ASN A 72 -7.68 -16.29 -3.30
CA ASN A 72 -8.31 -17.41 -3.99
C ASN A 72 -7.24 -18.36 -4.58
N PRO A 73 -7.17 -19.64 -4.16
CA PRO A 73 -6.18 -20.60 -4.64
C PRO A 73 -6.16 -20.80 -6.16
N GLN A 74 -7.30 -20.67 -6.83
CA GLN A 74 -7.40 -20.85 -8.28
C GLN A 74 -6.71 -19.72 -9.05
N THR A 75 -6.86 -18.48 -8.58
CA THR A 75 -6.23 -17.30 -9.19
C THR A 75 -4.80 -17.11 -8.70
N ARG A 76 -4.50 -17.53 -7.46
CA ARG A 76 -3.15 -17.47 -6.87
C ARG A 76 -2.11 -18.18 -7.73
N ALA A 77 -2.44 -19.34 -8.29
CA ALA A 77 -1.54 -20.11 -9.15
C ALA A 77 -1.12 -19.36 -10.43
N GLN A 78 -1.96 -18.43 -10.91
CA GLN A 78 -1.69 -17.63 -12.10
C GLN A 78 -1.07 -16.27 -11.76
N LEU A 79 -1.17 -15.85 -10.50
CA LEU A 79 -0.83 -14.50 -10.07
C LEU A 79 0.64 -14.15 -10.28
N GLU A 80 1.54 -15.12 -10.18
CA GLU A 80 2.97 -14.92 -10.41
C GLU A 80 3.26 -14.44 -11.84
N GLN A 81 2.64 -15.07 -12.85
CA GLN A 81 2.76 -14.64 -14.25
C GLN A 81 2.07 -13.30 -14.49
N VAL A 82 0.92 -13.08 -13.86
CA VAL A 82 0.16 -11.83 -13.95
C VAL A 82 1.00 -10.67 -13.42
N CYS A 83 1.62 -10.82 -12.25
CA CYS A 83 2.38 -9.74 -11.64
C CYS A 83 3.68 -9.44 -12.38
N ARG A 84 4.36 -10.44 -12.96
CA ARG A 84 5.48 -10.19 -13.89
C ARG A 84 5.05 -9.36 -15.10
N THR A 85 3.93 -9.74 -15.72
CA THR A 85 3.46 -9.10 -16.96
C THR A 85 2.96 -7.69 -16.69
N GLN A 86 2.07 -7.52 -15.70
CA GLN A 86 1.54 -6.21 -15.32
C GLN A 86 2.62 -5.33 -14.68
N GLY A 87 3.49 -5.92 -13.86
CA GLY A 87 4.63 -5.21 -13.26
C GLY A 87 5.59 -4.67 -14.31
N ALA A 88 5.93 -5.45 -15.34
CA ALA A 88 6.75 -4.97 -16.44
C ALA A 88 6.11 -3.78 -17.18
N GLN A 89 4.78 -3.76 -17.32
CA GLN A 89 4.08 -2.61 -17.90
C GLN A 89 4.18 -1.38 -17.00
N MET A 90 3.97 -1.55 -15.69
CA MET A 90 4.06 -0.44 -14.73
C MET A 90 5.47 0.12 -14.59
N ARG A 91 6.50 -0.73 -14.64
CA ARG A 91 7.90 -0.29 -14.64
C ARG A 91 8.21 0.61 -15.84
N ARG A 92 7.71 0.28 -17.04
CA ARG A 92 7.95 1.11 -18.23
C ARG A 92 7.47 2.55 -18.06
N GLY A 93 6.38 2.75 -17.32
CA GLY A 93 5.91 4.09 -16.97
C GLY A 93 6.88 4.88 -16.07
N LEU A 94 7.78 4.19 -15.37
CA LEU A 94 8.78 4.79 -14.50
C LEU A 94 10.19 4.90 -15.12
N GLU A 95 10.44 4.26 -16.26
CA GLU A 95 11.73 4.33 -16.98
C GLU A 95 12.20 5.78 -17.24
N PRO A 96 11.33 6.75 -17.61
CA PRO A 96 11.72 8.15 -17.79
C PRO A 96 12.28 8.82 -16.53
N PHE A 97 11.96 8.31 -15.34
CA PHE A 97 12.48 8.80 -14.07
C PHE A 97 13.77 8.06 -13.64
N GLY A 98 14.29 7.13 -14.44
CA GLY A 98 15.51 6.37 -14.15
C GLY A 98 15.28 5.13 -13.28
N CYS A 99 14.05 4.62 -13.24
CA CYS A 99 13.72 3.39 -12.53
C CYS A 99 14.12 2.14 -13.31
N THR A 100 14.99 1.31 -12.72
CA THR A 100 15.45 0.04 -13.31
C THR A 100 15.37 -1.07 -12.25
N PHE A 101 14.33 -1.89 -12.31
CA PHE A 101 14.12 -3.04 -11.42
C PHE A 101 13.46 -4.18 -12.20
N GLN A 102 13.51 -5.41 -11.71
CA GLN A 102 12.91 -6.57 -12.39
C GLN A 102 11.46 -6.77 -11.99
#